data_AF-A0A059FJP4-F1
#
_entry.id   AF-A0A059FJP4-F1
#
_cell.length_a   1.000
_cell.length_b   1.000
_cell.length_c   1.000
_cell.angle_alpha   90.00
_cell.angle_beta   90.00
_cell.angle_gamma   90.00
#
_symmetry.space_group_name_H-M   'P 1'
#
loop_
_entity.id
_entity.type
_entity.pdbx_description
1 polymer ?
#
loop_
_entity_poly.entity_id
_entity_poly.type
_entity_poly.pdbx_seq_one_letter_code
_entity_poly.pdbx_strand_id
1 'polypeptide(L)'
;MPDAVIREHFSGCCRTGYTVDTDGRARDITVECTSPVFSSAAIDAIASATFKPARILGLPIRTTGQSHMVTFEMPGETGICAEGNHAWNNLIALGEEAFPFLTMDTGTMAPYATDALRAVGVARGWAAYYTTLDFETPCGPHPGYVPSIQDSEQIETMDWDALRQTGAAFEKVFAWMNCRDDMLKAYAEQAVAWHAEYDSAPANRIEHWTGSEMDRLIAGERSRYRHDLKFMKIYAGQIVRREQVLQDQGSADPGSPSEREVVPTYREPGLTEHEWTAADQFFYEQGPGPHQACLDNASTYGAKQACLGTWWGSK
;
A
#
# COMPACT_ATOMS: atom_id res chain seq x y z
N MET A 1 20.69 4.28 4.30
CA MET A 1 20.18 2.93 3.98
C MET A 1 19.09 3.09 2.94
N PRO A 2 18.93 2.19 1.96
CA PRO A 2 17.85 2.28 0.96
C PRO A 2 16.45 2.10 1.60
N ASP A 3 15.43 2.83 1.14
CA ASP A 3 14.09 2.81 1.75
C ASP A 3 13.41 1.43 1.73
N ALA A 4 13.54 0.68 0.62
CA ALA A 4 13.02 -0.69 0.53
C ALA A 4 13.56 -1.59 1.65
N VAL A 5 14.84 -1.43 1.99
CA VAL A 5 15.51 -2.24 3.00
C VAL A 5 14.98 -1.91 4.40
N ILE A 6 14.75 -0.62 4.68
CA ILE A 6 14.17 -0.18 5.96
C ILE A 6 12.77 -0.78 6.14
N ARG A 7 11.95 -0.82 5.07
CA ARG A 7 10.60 -1.39 5.14
C ARG A 7 10.62 -2.89 5.45
N GLU A 8 11.51 -3.64 4.82
CA GLU A 8 11.67 -5.08 5.08
C GLU A 8 12.42 -5.38 6.39
N HIS A 9 12.87 -4.37 7.13
CA HIS A 9 13.72 -4.53 8.32
C HIS A 9 14.93 -5.42 8.05
N PHE A 10 15.53 -5.23 6.88
CA PHE A 10 16.57 -6.07 6.35
C PHE A 10 17.94 -5.39 6.49
N SER A 11 18.99 -6.19 6.65
CA SER A 11 20.36 -5.69 6.84
C SER A 11 21.30 -6.26 5.79
N GLY A 12 22.49 -5.67 5.63
CA GLY A 12 23.41 -6.15 4.61
C GLY A 12 24.82 -5.61 4.69
N CYS A 13 25.66 -6.19 3.84
CA CYS A 13 27.09 -5.94 3.80
C CYS A 13 27.54 -5.71 2.36
N CYS A 14 28.51 -4.82 2.17
CA CYS A 14 29.16 -4.62 0.89
C CYS A 14 30.67 -4.55 1.07
N ARG A 15 31.38 -5.45 0.40
CA ARG A 15 32.84 -5.38 0.26
C ARG A 15 33.14 -4.48 -0.93
N THR A 16 33.86 -3.40 -0.67
CA THR A 16 34.24 -2.43 -1.70
C THR A 16 35.70 -2.59 -2.08
N GLY A 17 36.04 -2.28 -3.33
CA GLY A 17 37.40 -2.12 -3.82
C GLY A 17 37.51 -0.77 -4.52
N TYR A 18 38.59 0.00 -4.31
CA TYR A 18 38.76 1.30 -4.95
C TYR A 18 40.23 1.76 -4.99
N THR A 19 40.46 2.82 -5.77
CA THR A 19 41.72 3.54 -5.87
C THR A 19 41.58 4.88 -5.16
N VAL A 20 42.53 5.24 -4.29
CA VAL A 20 42.63 6.60 -3.74
C VAL A 20 43.58 7.39 -4.62
N ASP A 21 43.07 8.46 -5.23
CA ASP A 21 43.87 9.32 -6.09
C ASP A 21 44.68 10.35 -5.27
N THR A 22 45.56 11.08 -5.95
CA THR A 22 46.46 12.08 -5.34
C THR A 22 45.74 13.23 -4.63
N ASP A 23 44.48 13.48 -4.97
CA ASP A 23 43.59 14.46 -4.35
C ASP A 23 42.85 13.90 -3.11
N GLY A 24 43.03 12.62 -2.80
CA GLY A 24 42.38 11.94 -1.69
C GLY A 24 40.97 11.45 -2.00
N ARG A 25 40.53 11.49 -3.26
CA ARG A 25 39.22 10.99 -3.68
C ARG A 25 39.31 9.52 -4.11
N ALA A 26 38.24 8.78 -3.80
CA ALA A 26 38.08 7.42 -4.32
C ALA A 26 37.70 7.43 -5.81
N ARG A 27 38.30 6.53 -6.58
CA ARG A 27 38.07 6.27 -8.00
C ARG A 27 37.99 4.76 -8.23
N ASP A 28 37.49 4.35 -9.38
CA ASP A 28 37.42 2.94 -9.81
C ASP A 28 36.75 2.03 -8.78
N ILE A 29 35.63 2.49 -8.21
CA ILE A 29 34.95 1.82 -7.11
C ILE A 29 34.23 0.57 -7.64
N THR A 30 34.56 -0.58 -7.08
CA THR A 30 33.87 -1.86 -7.26
C THR A 30 33.19 -2.26 -5.97
N VAL A 31 32.10 -3.02 -6.08
CA VAL A 31 31.33 -3.46 -4.92
C VAL A 31 30.79 -4.87 -5.12
N GLU A 32 30.90 -5.68 -4.06
CA GLU A 32 30.28 -6.98 -3.92
C GLU A 32 29.38 -6.92 -2.67
N CYS A 33 28.07 -7.01 -2.84
CA CYS A 33 27.12 -6.88 -1.74
C CYS A 33 26.36 -8.19 -1.50
N THR A 34 25.88 -8.37 -0.26
CA THR A 34 24.95 -9.47 0.09
C THR A 34 23.60 -9.34 -0.63
N SER A 35 23.22 -8.12 -1.05
CA SER A 35 22.10 -7.90 -1.96
C SER A 35 22.40 -6.73 -2.92
N PRO A 36 21.99 -6.80 -4.21
CA PRO A 36 22.18 -5.72 -5.16
C PRO A 36 21.54 -4.39 -4.75
N VAL A 37 20.55 -4.40 -3.85
CA VAL A 37 19.87 -3.19 -3.35
C VAL A 37 20.83 -2.22 -2.63
N PHE A 38 21.94 -2.74 -2.08
CA PHE A 38 22.92 -1.94 -1.34
C PHE A 38 23.99 -1.30 -2.23
N SER A 39 24.15 -1.76 -3.47
CA SER A 39 25.31 -1.43 -4.32
C SER A 39 25.48 0.07 -4.54
N SER A 40 24.40 0.79 -4.91
CA SER A 40 24.47 2.24 -5.14
C SER A 40 24.85 2.99 -3.86
N ALA A 41 24.18 2.68 -2.75
CA ALA A 41 24.44 3.33 -1.47
C ALA A 41 25.87 3.08 -0.96
N ALA A 42 26.42 1.89 -1.20
CA ALA A 42 27.80 1.56 -0.86
C ALA A 42 28.80 2.34 -1.73
N ILE A 43 28.54 2.45 -3.04
CA ILE A 43 29.35 3.27 -3.95
C ILE A 43 29.34 4.74 -3.51
N ASP A 44 28.16 5.29 -3.22
CA ASP A 44 28.00 6.68 -2.80
C ASP A 44 28.70 6.96 -1.46
N ALA A 45 28.66 6.02 -0.52
CA ALA A 45 29.38 6.11 0.75
C ALA A 45 30.91 6.20 0.54
N ILE A 46 31.47 5.37 -0.35
CA ILE A 46 32.90 5.41 -0.66
C ILE A 46 33.26 6.66 -1.48
N ALA A 47 32.44 7.04 -2.45
CA ALA A 47 32.68 8.19 -3.33
C ALA A 47 32.63 9.52 -2.56
N SER A 48 31.75 9.63 -1.56
CA SER A 48 31.63 10.83 -0.72
C SER A 48 32.74 10.96 0.32
N ALA A 49 33.40 9.86 0.68
CA ALA A 49 34.51 9.87 1.62
C ALA A 49 35.72 10.65 1.09
N THR A 50 36.49 11.21 2.03
CA THR A 50 37.78 11.86 1.74
C THR A 50 38.88 11.12 2.46
N PHE A 51 39.89 10.70 1.71
CA PHE A 51 41.01 9.91 2.21
C PHE A 51 42.28 10.75 2.27
N LYS A 52 43.19 10.37 3.18
CA LYS A 52 44.54 10.92 3.18
C LYS A 52 45.34 10.18 2.08
N PRO A 53 45.84 10.88 1.05
CA PRO A 53 46.65 10.23 0.01
C PRO A 53 47.93 9.65 0.61
N ALA A 54 48.35 8.48 0.10
CA ALA A 54 49.69 8.00 0.37
C ALA A 54 50.71 8.98 -0.22
N ARG A 55 51.89 9.07 0.41
CA ARG A 55 52.95 9.98 -0.02
C ARG A 55 54.28 9.24 -0.13
N ILE A 56 55.01 9.52 -1.21
CA ILE A 56 56.42 9.12 -1.36
C ILE A 56 57.23 10.41 -1.47
N LEU A 57 58.19 10.61 -0.57
CA LEU A 57 59.02 11.83 -0.50
C LEU A 57 58.18 13.13 -0.43
N GLY A 58 57.04 13.08 0.27
CA GLY A 58 56.15 14.22 0.46
C GLY A 58 55.17 14.48 -0.69
N LEU A 59 55.36 13.84 -1.85
CA LEU A 59 54.46 13.92 -3.00
C LEU A 59 53.31 12.92 -2.87
N PRO A 60 52.05 13.34 -3.06
CA PRO A 60 50.93 12.42 -3.06
C PRO A 60 51.02 11.47 -4.24
N ILE A 61 50.73 10.19 -3.98
CA ILE A 61 50.69 9.14 -5.00
C ILE A 61 49.32 8.47 -5.01
N ARG A 62 48.95 7.97 -6.17
CA ARG A 62 47.77 7.13 -6.35
C ARG A 62 48.02 5.77 -5.68
N THR A 63 47.04 5.28 -4.93
CA THR A 63 47.10 3.98 -4.25
C THR A 63 45.94 3.11 -4.67
N THR A 64 46.24 1.94 -5.23
CA THR A 64 45.24 0.97 -5.67
C THR A 64 45.00 -0.11 -4.61
N GLY A 65 43.95 -0.92 -4.80
CA GLY A 65 43.67 -2.08 -3.95
C GLY A 65 43.18 -1.73 -2.54
N GLN A 66 42.64 -0.51 -2.34
CA GLN A 66 41.97 -0.17 -1.10
C GLN A 66 40.66 -0.93 -1.02
N SER A 67 40.31 -1.44 0.15
CA SER A 67 39.08 -2.18 0.37
C SER A 67 38.52 -1.88 1.74
N HIS A 68 37.25 -1.48 1.81
CA HIS A 68 36.50 -1.30 3.05
C HIS A 68 35.20 -2.10 3.02
N MET A 69 34.77 -2.54 4.19
CA MET A 69 33.42 -3.08 4.38
C MET A 69 32.47 -1.92 4.67
N VAL A 70 31.39 -1.82 3.90
CA VAL A 70 30.26 -0.93 4.20
C VAL A 70 29.15 -1.80 4.80
N THR A 71 28.71 -1.45 6.00
CA THR A 71 27.69 -2.19 6.75
C THR A 71 26.38 -1.40 6.75
N PHE A 72 25.27 -2.11 6.58
CA PHE A 72 23.91 -1.58 6.65
C PHE A 72 23.20 -2.35 7.76
N GLU A 73 23.23 -1.80 8.96
CA GLU A 73 22.68 -2.41 10.18
C GLU A 73 21.36 -1.75 10.57
N MET A 74 20.40 -2.56 11.00
CA MET A 74 19.17 -2.06 11.60
C MET A 74 19.42 -1.58 13.05
N PRO A 75 18.58 -0.69 13.59
CA PRO A 75 18.74 -0.23 14.97
C PRO A 75 18.78 -1.40 15.96
N GLY A 76 19.87 -1.49 16.73
CA GLY A 76 20.09 -2.57 17.71
C GLY A 76 20.97 -3.73 17.21
N GLU A 77 21.32 -3.75 15.93
CA GLU A 77 22.32 -4.68 15.39
C GLU A 77 23.72 -4.08 15.46
N THR A 78 24.73 -4.94 15.65
CA THR A 78 26.14 -4.54 15.60
C THR A 78 27.01 -5.68 15.11
N GLY A 79 27.90 -5.40 14.15
CA GLY A 79 28.92 -6.34 13.70
C GLY A 79 28.42 -7.43 12.76
N ILE A 80 27.27 -7.27 12.09
CA ILE A 80 26.65 -8.33 11.26
C ILE A 80 27.57 -8.81 10.13
N CYS A 81 28.49 -7.95 9.68
CA CYS A 81 29.45 -8.23 8.60
C CYS A 81 30.80 -8.77 9.10
N ALA A 82 31.01 -8.85 10.42
CA ALA A 82 32.26 -9.29 11.04
C ALA A 82 32.28 -10.80 11.36
N GLU A 83 31.14 -11.47 11.26
CA GLU A 83 30.95 -12.88 11.67
C GLU A 83 31.40 -13.93 10.64
N GLY A 84 32.08 -13.51 9.55
CA GLY A 84 32.63 -14.40 8.53
C GLY A 84 31.60 -14.90 7.51
N ASN A 85 31.97 -15.95 6.75
CA ASN A 85 31.22 -16.39 5.56
C ASN A 85 29.79 -16.89 5.85
N HIS A 86 29.53 -17.41 7.05
CA HIS A 86 28.20 -17.92 7.41
C HIS A 86 27.17 -16.78 7.48
N ALA A 87 27.50 -15.69 8.16
CA ALA A 87 26.63 -14.51 8.23
C ALA A 87 26.43 -13.88 6.85
N TRP A 88 27.49 -13.82 6.03
CA TRP A 88 27.39 -13.35 4.64
C TRP A 88 26.38 -14.15 3.83
N ASN A 89 26.46 -15.48 3.87
CA ASN A 89 25.54 -16.36 3.14
C ASN A 89 24.11 -16.25 3.66
N ASN A 90 23.92 -16.08 4.98
CA ASN A 90 22.59 -15.86 5.57
C ASN A 90 21.97 -14.54 5.07
N LEU A 91 22.75 -13.46 5.02
CA LEU A 91 22.30 -12.17 4.50
C LEU A 91 21.97 -12.23 3.01
N ILE A 92 22.69 -13.04 2.22
CA ILE A 92 22.32 -13.32 0.82
C ILE A 92 20.95 -14.01 0.77
N ALA A 93 20.76 -15.08 1.53
CA ALA A 93 19.51 -15.85 1.52
C ALA A 93 18.31 -14.98 1.91
N LEU A 94 18.43 -14.16 2.96
CA LEU A 94 17.41 -13.19 3.37
C LEU A 94 17.13 -12.13 2.29
N GLY A 95 18.17 -11.66 1.60
CA GLY A 95 18.03 -10.71 0.50
C GLY A 95 17.31 -11.31 -0.71
N GLU A 96 17.58 -12.57 -1.02
CA GLU A 96 16.90 -13.33 -2.08
C GLU A 96 15.44 -13.64 -1.71
N GLU A 97 15.15 -13.89 -0.43
CA GLU A 97 13.78 -14.07 0.06
C GLU A 97 12.98 -12.77 -0.01
N ALA A 98 13.57 -11.66 0.42
CA ALA A 98 12.91 -10.35 0.39
C ALA A 98 12.73 -9.80 -1.05
N PHE A 99 13.73 -10.00 -1.91
CA PHE A 99 13.75 -9.43 -3.26
C PHE A 99 14.17 -10.46 -4.33
N PRO A 100 13.38 -11.53 -4.54
CA PRO A 100 13.76 -12.63 -5.44
C PRO A 100 13.93 -12.16 -6.89
N PHE A 101 13.21 -11.12 -7.30
CA PHE A 101 13.31 -10.53 -8.64
C PHE A 101 14.65 -9.83 -8.93
N LEU A 102 15.55 -9.68 -7.95
CA LEU A 102 16.89 -9.13 -8.19
C LEU A 102 17.86 -10.15 -8.80
N THR A 103 17.56 -11.45 -8.63
CA THR A 103 18.43 -12.56 -9.01
C THR A 103 17.77 -13.52 -10.02
N MET A 104 16.44 -13.63 -10.03
CA MET A 104 15.73 -14.56 -10.93
C MET A 104 14.41 -14.01 -11.48
N ASP A 105 13.97 -14.53 -12.62
CA ASP A 105 12.66 -14.22 -13.18
C ASP A 105 11.57 -14.94 -12.37
N THR A 106 10.84 -14.16 -11.57
CA THR A 106 9.75 -14.66 -10.71
C THR A 106 8.56 -15.24 -11.47
N GLY A 107 8.44 -14.98 -12.78
CA GLY A 107 7.40 -15.59 -13.62
C GLY A 107 7.73 -17.03 -14.04
N THR A 108 9.02 -17.32 -14.24
CA THR A 108 9.49 -18.65 -14.71
C THR A 108 10.22 -19.43 -13.63
N MET A 109 10.51 -18.80 -12.50
CA MET A 109 11.33 -19.35 -11.41
C MET A 109 12.70 -19.82 -11.90
N ALA A 110 13.29 -19.09 -12.86
CA ALA A 110 14.59 -19.41 -13.45
C ALA A 110 15.53 -18.18 -13.48
N PRO A 111 16.86 -18.37 -13.51
CA PRO A 111 17.80 -17.26 -13.69
C PRO A 111 17.54 -16.50 -15.00
N TYR A 112 17.84 -15.21 -14.99
CA TYR A 112 17.70 -14.39 -16.20
C TYR A 112 18.67 -14.86 -17.29
N ALA A 113 18.15 -15.09 -18.50
CA ALA A 113 18.97 -15.54 -19.63
C ALA A 113 19.90 -14.44 -20.18
N THR A 114 19.55 -13.17 -19.98
CA THR A 114 20.35 -12.00 -20.42
C THR A 114 20.20 -10.83 -19.46
N ASP A 115 21.16 -9.90 -19.49
CA ASP A 115 21.09 -8.65 -18.71
C ASP A 115 19.89 -7.78 -19.09
N ALA A 116 19.50 -7.80 -20.37
CA ALA A 116 18.31 -7.08 -20.84
C ALA A 116 17.03 -7.64 -20.19
N LEU A 117 16.89 -8.96 -20.14
CA LEU A 117 15.77 -9.62 -19.47
C LEU A 117 15.80 -9.39 -17.95
N ARG A 118 17.00 -9.38 -17.35
CA ARG A 118 17.18 -9.03 -15.94
C ARG A 118 16.69 -7.61 -15.66
N ALA A 119 17.08 -6.63 -16.47
CA ALA A 119 16.67 -5.24 -16.27
C ALA A 119 15.13 -5.08 -16.33
N VAL A 120 14.47 -5.78 -17.25
CA VAL A 120 13.01 -5.82 -17.34
C VAL A 120 12.38 -6.49 -16.13
N GLY A 121 12.89 -7.67 -15.73
CA GLY A 121 12.37 -8.41 -14.58
C GLY A 121 12.52 -7.66 -13.26
N VAL A 122 13.66 -6.98 -13.06
CA VAL A 122 13.92 -6.13 -11.90
C VAL A 122 12.96 -4.94 -11.88
N ALA A 123 12.76 -4.26 -13.01
CA ALA A 123 11.81 -3.16 -13.11
C ALA A 123 10.38 -3.58 -12.77
N ARG A 124 9.95 -4.73 -13.30
CA ARG A 124 8.64 -5.33 -12.99
C ARG A 124 8.52 -5.69 -11.51
N GLY A 125 9.56 -6.29 -10.92
CA GLY A 125 9.58 -6.66 -9.52
C GLY A 125 9.50 -5.44 -8.59
N TRP A 126 10.22 -4.36 -8.92
CA TRP A 126 10.08 -3.10 -8.18
C TRP A 126 8.71 -2.47 -8.35
N ALA A 127 8.11 -2.50 -9.54
CA ALA A 127 6.74 -2.04 -9.71
C ALA A 127 5.76 -2.84 -8.82
N ALA A 128 5.87 -4.17 -8.80
CA ALA A 128 5.08 -5.03 -7.90
C ALA A 128 5.27 -4.69 -6.42
N TYR A 129 6.50 -4.38 -6.02
CA TYR A 129 6.85 -4.08 -4.64
C TYR A 129 6.38 -2.68 -4.17
N TYR A 130 6.50 -1.67 -5.01
CA TYR A 130 6.18 -0.28 -4.66
C TYR A 130 4.74 0.12 -4.95
N THR A 131 4.02 -0.60 -5.81
CA THR A 131 2.64 -0.29 -6.15
C THR A 131 1.72 -0.82 -5.06
N THR A 132 1.21 0.09 -4.24
CA THR A 132 0.24 -0.22 -3.17
C THR A 132 -1.02 0.59 -3.37
N LEU A 133 -2.18 -0.04 -3.22
CA LEU A 133 -3.49 0.63 -3.22
C LEU A 133 -4.13 0.41 -1.84
N ASP A 134 -4.70 1.48 -1.28
CA ASP A 134 -5.36 1.45 0.02
C ASP A 134 -6.84 1.09 -0.14
N PHE A 135 -7.17 -0.17 0.08
CA PHE A 135 -8.55 -0.64 -0.01
C PHE A 135 -9.32 -0.55 1.31
N GLU A 136 -8.69 -0.14 2.42
CA GLU A 136 -9.26 -0.22 3.76
C GLU A 136 -9.71 1.13 4.30
N THR A 137 -8.87 2.16 4.18
CA THR A 137 -9.17 3.48 4.77
C THR A 137 -10.35 4.19 4.10
N PRO A 138 -10.51 4.20 2.75
CA PRO A 138 -11.51 5.05 2.10
C PRO A 138 -12.96 4.79 2.52
N CYS A 139 -13.29 3.51 2.77
CA CYS A 139 -14.64 3.09 3.15
C CYS A 139 -14.76 2.68 4.62
N GLY A 140 -13.65 2.72 5.36
CA GLY A 140 -13.56 2.18 6.70
C GLY A 140 -13.63 0.65 6.75
N PRO A 141 -13.58 0.07 7.97
CA PRO A 141 -13.55 -1.36 8.16
C PRO A 141 -14.83 -2.02 7.62
N HIS A 142 -14.70 -3.24 7.10
CA HIS A 142 -15.85 -4.04 6.69
C HIS A 142 -16.84 -4.13 7.86
N PRO A 143 -18.12 -3.74 7.67
CA PRO A 143 -19.14 -3.90 8.72
C PRO A 143 -19.29 -5.40 8.97
N GLY A 144 -18.85 -5.89 10.13
CA GLY A 144 -18.56 -7.32 10.41
C GLY A 144 -19.72 -8.33 10.34
N TYR A 145 -20.79 -8.03 9.61
CA TYR A 145 -21.88 -8.94 9.32
C TYR A 145 -21.58 -9.74 8.05
N VAL A 146 -21.05 -10.95 8.23
CA VAL A 146 -20.97 -11.97 7.17
C VAL A 146 -21.94 -13.09 7.57
N PRO A 147 -23.16 -13.11 7.00
CA PRO A 147 -24.13 -14.15 7.33
C PRO A 147 -23.61 -15.51 6.87
N SER A 148 -23.54 -16.46 7.80
CA SER A 148 -23.21 -17.84 7.53
C SER A 148 -24.36 -18.54 6.79
N ILE A 149 -24.06 -19.67 6.14
CA ILE A 149 -25.11 -20.50 5.50
C ILE A 149 -26.21 -20.88 6.49
N GLN A 150 -25.89 -21.06 7.78
CA GLN A 150 -26.86 -21.33 8.84
C GLN A 150 -27.76 -20.12 9.13
N ASP A 151 -27.26 -18.89 8.96
CA ASP A 151 -28.04 -17.67 9.12
C ASP A 151 -29.07 -17.50 7.98
N SER A 152 -28.83 -18.12 6.82
CA SER A 152 -29.79 -18.17 5.72
C SER A 152 -31.07 -18.94 6.07
N GLU A 153 -30.95 -20.02 6.87
CA GLU A 153 -32.09 -20.79 7.39
C GLU A 153 -32.80 -20.03 8.51
N GLN A 154 -32.06 -19.24 9.29
CA GLN A 154 -32.64 -18.42 10.35
C GLN A 154 -33.56 -17.32 9.79
N ILE A 155 -33.19 -16.68 8.68
CA ILE A 155 -34.01 -15.62 8.04
C ILE A 155 -35.42 -16.10 7.73
N GLU A 156 -35.60 -17.36 7.29
CA GLU A 156 -36.91 -17.91 6.95
C GLU A 156 -37.84 -18.07 8.18
N THR A 157 -37.27 -18.04 9.38
CA THR A 157 -37.99 -18.20 10.65
C THR A 157 -38.15 -16.90 11.45
N MET A 158 -37.49 -15.80 11.02
CA MET A 158 -37.52 -14.52 11.73
C MET A 158 -38.92 -13.89 11.77
N ASP A 159 -39.19 -13.14 12.84
CA ASP A 159 -40.32 -12.25 12.98
C ASP A 159 -40.00 -10.83 12.44
N TRP A 160 -41.00 -9.94 12.45
CA TRP A 160 -40.87 -8.59 11.90
C TRP A 160 -39.74 -7.75 12.54
N ASP A 161 -39.58 -7.83 13.86
CA ASP A 161 -38.58 -7.01 14.56
C ASP A 161 -37.16 -7.52 14.26
N ALA A 162 -36.97 -8.84 14.23
CA ALA A 162 -35.70 -9.45 13.82
C ALA A 162 -35.35 -9.15 12.35
N LEU A 163 -36.33 -9.20 11.44
CA LEU A 163 -36.13 -8.84 10.03
C LEU A 163 -35.75 -7.37 9.86
N ARG A 164 -36.41 -6.44 10.58
CA ARG A 164 -36.12 -5.01 10.50
C ARG A 164 -34.70 -4.69 10.99
N GLN A 165 -34.28 -5.30 12.09
CA GLN A 165 -32.92 -5.14 12.62
C GLN A 165 -31.88 -5.70 11.65
N THR A 166 -32.18 -6.86 11.06
CA THR A 166 -31.33 -7.48 10.04
C THR A 166 -31.24 -6.60 8.79
N GLY A 167 -32.37 -6.12 8.24
CA GLY A 167 -32.41 -5.22 7.10
C GLY A 167 -31.59 -3.95 7.31
N ALA A 168 -31.69 -3.31 8.47
CA ALA A 168 -30.88 -2.13 8.81
C ALA A 168 -29.37 -2.42 8.88
N ALA A 169 -28.98 -3.64 9.27
CA ALA A 169 -27.58 -4.07 9.20
C ALA A 169 -27.12 -4.27 7.74
N PHE A 170 -27.96 -4.86 6.89
CA PHE A 170 -27.69 -5.04 5.46
C PHE A 170 -27.54 -3.70 4.73
N GLU A 171 -28.36 -2.69 5.04
CA GLU A 171 -28.24 -1.35 4.46
C GLU A 171 -26.83 -0.76 4.67
N LYS A 172 -26.26 -0.92 5.87
CA LYS A 172 -24.90 -0.47 6.17
C LYS A 172 -23.84 -1.24 5.38
N VAL A 173 -24.02 -2.55 5.22
CA VAL A 173 -23.13 -3.36 4.38
C VAL A 173 -23.21 -2.90 2.93
N PHE A 174 -24.40 -2.71 2.37
CA PHE A 174 -24.55 -2.22 0.99
C PHE A 174 -23.98 -0.81 0.78
N ALA A 175 -24.12 0.09 1.76
CA ALA A 175 -23.49 1.41 1.69
C ALA A 175 -21.96 1.31 1.64
N TRP A 176 -21.37 0.45 2.46
CA TRP A 176 -19.93 0.17 2.44
C TRP A 176 -19.50 -0.46 1.10
N MET A 177 -20.30 -1.38 0.57
CA MET A 177 -20.05 -2.03 -0.72
C MET A 177 -20.10 -1.03 -1.89
N ASN A 178 -21.04 -0.09 -1.88
CA ASN A 178 -21.12 0.98 -2.88
C ASN A 178 -19.88 1.89 -2.82
N CYS A 179 -19.45 2.28 -1.62
CA CYS A 179 -18.20 3.01 -1.44
C CYS A 179 -17.00 2.24 -2.03
N ARG A 180 -16.93 0.93 -1.78
CA ARG A 180 -15.86 0.07 -2.34
C ARG A 180 -15.88 0.04 -3.86
N ASP A 181 -17.06 -0.01 -4.48
CA ASP A 181 -17.19 0.02 -5.95
C ASP A 181 -16.71 1.37 -6.53
N ASP A 182 -17.11 2.48 -5.92
CA ASP A 182 -16.67 3.83 -6.30
C ASP A 182 -15.15 3.99 -6.18
N MET A 183 -14.57 3.51 -5.07
CA MET A 183 -13.12 3.49 -4.87
C MET A 183 -12.40 2.64 -5.94
N LEU A 184 -12.90 1.43 -6.23
CA LEU A 184 -12.32 0.57 -7.26
C LEU A 184 -12.41 1.19 -8.66
N LYS A 185 -13.46 1.96 -8.94
CA LYS A 185 -13.60 2.72 -10.17
C LYS A 185 -12.57 3.85 -10.24
N ALA A 186 -12.40 4.62 -9.16
CA ALA A 186 -11.41 5.69 -9.09
C ALA A 186 -9.97 5.15 -9.29
N TYR A 187 -9.63 4.01 -8.69
CA TYR A 187 -8.32 3.37 -8.94
C TYR A 187 -8.14 2.89 -10.38
N ALA A 188 -9.21 2.37 -11.01
CA ALA A 188 -9.15 1.98 -12.42
C ALA A 188 -8.93 3.19 -13.34
N GLU A 189 -9.55 4.34 -13.05
CA GLU A 189 -9.33 5.57 -13.80
C GLU A 189 -7.87 6.06 -13.66
N GLN A 190 -7.27 5.95 -12.47
CA GLN A 190 -5.86 6.25 -12.25
C GLN A 190 -4.94 5.29 -13.01
N ALA A 191 -5.24 3.99 -13.01
CA ALA A 191 -4.47 3.00 -13.78
C ALA A 191 -4.51 3.30 -15.29
N VAL A 192 -5.68 3.66 -15.83
CA VAL A 192 -5.83 4.08 -17.23
C VAL A 192 -4.98 5.32 -17.55
N ALA A 193 -5.00 6.33 -16.67
CA ALA A 193 -4.17 7.52 -16.84
C ALA A 193 -2.67 7.18 -16.82
N TRP A 194 -2.26 6.28 -15.92
CA TRP A 194 -0.88 5.81 -15.83
C TRP A 194 -0.43 5.09 -17.09
N HIS A 195 -1.24 4.15 -17.59
CA HIS A 195 -0.99 3.44 -18.84
C HIS A 195 -0.80 4.40 -20.01
N ALA A 196 -1.69 5.40 -20.13
CA ALA A 196 -1.61 6.41 -21.20
C ALA A 196 -0.29 7.20 -21.18
N GLU A 197 0.28 7.44 -20.00
CA GLU A 197 1.52 8.19 -19.85
C GLU A 197 2.77 7.31 -20.01
N TYR A 198 2.77 6.11 -19.43
CA TYR A 198 4.00 5.34 -19.21
C TYR A 198 4.13 4.02 -19.97
N ASP A 199 3.10 3.54 -20.68
CA ASP A 199 3.23 2.30 -21.46
C ASP A 199 4.25 2.40 -22.59
N SER A 200 4.49 3.61 -23.09
CA SER A 200 5.53 3.88 -24.10
C SER A 200 6.95 3.95 -23.53
N ALA A 201 7.09 3.98 -22.19
CA ALA A 201 8.39 3.95 -21.55
C ALA A 201 9.09 2.61 -21.82
N PRO A 202 10.43 2.57 -21.85
CA PRO A 202 11.17 1.32 -21.97
C PRO A 202 10.80 0.32 -20.86
N ALA A 203 10.66 -0.97 -21.21
CA ALA A 203 10.25 -2.02 -20.26
C ALA A 203 11.25 -2.30 -19.12
N ASN A 204 12.45 -1.72 -19.15
CA ASN A 204 13.41 -1.76 -18.04
C ASN A 204 13.20 -0.61 -17.02
N ARG A 205 12.11 0.13 -17.16
CA ARG A 205 11.69 1.18 -16.22
C ARG A 205 10.49 0.71 -15.40
N ILE A 206 10.45 1.11 -14.13
CA ILE A 206 9.38 0.71 -13.21
C ILE A 206 8.03 1.26 -13.67
N GLU A 207 8.03 2.47 -14.25
CA GLU A 207 6.82 3.19 -14.64
C GLU A 207 6.05 2.45 -15.73
N HIS A 208 6.75 1.72 -16.61
CA HIS A 208 6.13 0.87 -17.62
C HIS A 208 5.24 -0.24 -17.02
N TRP A 209 5.57 -0.72 -15.81
CA TRP A 209 4.90 -1.87 -15.19
C TRP A 209 3.91 -1.48 -14.09
N THR A 210 4.01 -0.27 -13.53
CA THR A 210 3.14 0.18 -12.43
C THR A 210 1.66 0.13 -12.80
N GLY A 211 1.27 0.57 -14.00
CA GLY A 211 -0.13 0.47 -14.45
C GLY A 211 -0.66 -0.96 -14.44
N SER A 212 0.10 -1.91 -15.00
CA SER A 212 -0.27 -3.33 -15.00
C SER A 212 -0.39 -3.92 -13.60
N GLU A 213 0.43 -3.44 -12.65
CA GLU A 213 0.34 -3.86 -11.27
C GLU A 213 -0.90 -3.29 -10.56
N MET A 214 -1.24 -2.02 -10.82
CA MET A 214 -2.51 -1.44 -10.36
C MET A 214 -3.69 -2.26 -10.87
N ASP A 215 -3.71 -2.60 -12.15
CA ASP A 215 -4.74 -3.44 -12.76
C ASP A 215 -4.84 -4.80 -12.08
N ARG A 216 -3.70 -5.45 -11.80
CA ARG A 216 -3.65 -6.74 -11.10
C ARG A 216 -4.28 -6.64 -9.70
N LEU A 217 -3.92 -5.62 -8.93
CA LEU A 217 -4.44 -5.39 -7.58
C LEU A 217 -5.94 -5.09 -7.61
N ILE A 218 -6.38 -4.20 -8.50
CA ILE A 218 -7.80 -3.84 -8.70
C ILE A 218 -8.61 -5.07 -9.11
N ALA A 219 -8.12 -5.88 -10.05
CA ALA A 219 -8.80 -7.09 -10.49
C ALA A 219 -8.95 -8.12 -9.35
N GLY A 220 -7.89 -8.29 -8.55
CA GLY A 220 -7.92 -9.13 -7.35
C GLY A 220 -8.98 -8.68 -6.35
N GLU A 221 -9.04 -7.38 -6.05
CA GLU A 221 -10.00 -6.82 -5.12
C GLU A 221 -11.44 -6.85 -5.67
N ARG A 222 -11.62 -6.54 -6.97
CA ARG A 222 -12.92 -6.61 -7.63
C ARG A 222 -13.47 -8.03 -7.68
N SER A 223 -12.61 -9.05 -7.78
CA SER A 223 -13.02 -10.45 -7.70
C SER A 223 -13.61 -10.79 -6.32
N ARG A 224 -12.92 -10.38 -5.24
CA ARG A 224 -13.41 -10.51 -3.85
C ARG A 224 -14.74 -9.78 -3.66
N TYR A 225 -14.78 -8.49 -4.02
CA TYR A 225 -15.98 -7.67 -3.95
C TYR A 225 -17.19 -8.30 -4.66
N ARG A 226 -17.01 -8.82 -5.88
CA ARG A 226 -18.09 -9.48 -6.63
C ARG A 226 -18.59 -10.75 -5.96
N HIS A 227 -17.67 -11.50 -5.33
CA HIS A 227 -18.04 -12.69 -4.56
C HIS A 227 -18.94 -12.30 -3.39
N ASP A 228 -18.55 -11.30 -2.60
CA ASP A 228 -19.31 -10.81 -1.46
C ASP A 228 -20.67 -10.25 -1.90
N LEU A 229 -20.70 -9.48 -3.00
CA LEU A 229 -21.92 -8.88 -3.54
C LEU A 229 -22.95 -9.94 -3.93
N LYS A 230 -22.49 -11.06 -4.48
CA LYS A 230 -23.35 -12.18 -4.84
C LYS A 230 -24.02 -12.77 -3.60
N PHE A 231 -23.27 -13.00 -2.52
CA PHE A 231 -23.84 -13.50 -1.27
C PHE A 231 -24.84 -12.51 -0.69
N MET A 232 -24.46 -11.24 -0.60
CA MET A 232 -25.33 -10.20 -0.05
C MET A 232 -26.66 -10.06 -0.80
N LYS A 233 -26.65 -10.18 -2.14
CA LYS A 233 -27.87 -10.20 -2.95
C LYS A 233 -28.78 -11.40 -2.65
N ILE A 234 -28.22 -12.59 -2.39
CA ILE A 234 -28.99 -13.78 -2.05
C ILE A 234 -29.73 -13.57 -0.72
N TYR A 235 -29.02 -13.10 0.29
CA TYR A 235 -29.60 -12.84 1.62
C TYR A 235 -30.63 -11.71 1.60
N ALA A 236 -30.35 -10.61 0.90
CA ALA A 236 -31.33 -9.53 0.73
C ALA A 236 -32.62 -10.06 0.09
N GLY A 237 -32.50 -10.94 -0.92
CA GLY A 237 -33.65 -11.61 -1.52
C GLY A 237 -34.42 -12.54 -0.55
N GLN A 238 -33.76 -13.16 0.42
CA GLN A 238 -34.43 -13.95 1.47
C GLN A 238 -35.23 -13.08 2.43
N ILE A 239 -34.68 -11.93 2.83
CA ILE A 239 -35.37 -10.96 3.70
C ILE A 239 -36.67 -10.51 3.02
N VAL A 240 -36.61 -10.05 1.78
CA VAL A 240 -37.80 -9.60 1.03
C VAL A 240 -38.84 -10.72 0.89
N ARG A 241 -38.41 -11.96 0.60
CA ARG A 241 -39.34 -13.11 0.53
C ARG A 241 -40.01 -13.38 1.87
N ARG A 242 -39.28 -13.28 2.98
CA ARG A 242 -39.84 -13.53 4.31
C ARG A 242 -40.82 -12.43 4.71
N GLU A 243 -40.50 -11.17 4.44
CA GLU A 243 -41.40 -10.04 4.66
C GLU A 243 -42.72 -10.25 3.93
N GLN A 244 -42.69 -10.69 2.67
CA GLN A 244 -43.90 -10.99 1.90
C GLN A 244 -44.74 -12.11 2.56
N VAL A 245 -44.11 -13.19 3.04
CA VAL A 245 -44.82 -14.29 3.72
C VAL A 245 -45.51 -13.79 5.00
N LEU A 246 -44.87 -12.94 5.78
CA LEU A 246 -45.47 -12.38 7.00
C LEU A 246 -46.64 -11.43 6.69
N GLN A 247 -46.54 -10.65 5.61
CA GLN A 247 -47.64 -9.80 5.12
C GLN A 247 -48.85 -10.65 4.70
N ASP A 248 -48.62 -11.70 3.91
CA ASP A 248 -49.67 -12.59 3.40
C ASP A 248 -50.37 -13.37 4.53
N GLN A 249 -49.66 -13.65 5.63
CA GLN A 249 -50.19 -14.32 6.82
C GLN A 249 -51.03 -13.42 7.74
N GLY A 250 -51.25 -12.15 7.36
CA GLY A 250 -52.04 -11.21 8.18
C GLY A 250 -51.32 -10.79 9.47
N SER A 251 -50.02 -11.03 9.57
CA SER A 251 -49.17 -10.50 10.64
C SER A 251 -48.91 -9.03 10.33
N ALA A 252 -49.88 -8.17 10.64
CA ALA A 252 -49.79 -6.74 10.33
C ALA A 252 -48.59 -6.11 11.06
N ASP A 253 -47.77 -5.36 10.31
CA ASP A 253 -46.74 -4.48 10.88
C ASP A 253 -47.44 -3.36 11.68
N PRO A 254 -47.23 -3.24 13.00
CA PRO A 254 -47.87 -2.21 13.81
C PRO A 254 -47.39 -0.78 13.51
N GLY A 255 -46.47 -0.57 12.57
CA GLY A 255 -45.86 0.74 12.32
C GLY A 255 -45.56 1.09 10.85
N SER A 256 -46.28 0.56 9.86
CA SER A 256 -45.98 0.86 8.45
C SER A 256 -46.33 2.33 8.06
N PRO A 257 -45.37 3.15 7.59
CA PRO A 257 -45.66 4.11 6.52
C PRO A 257 -45.79 3.29 5.23
N SER A 258 -46.95 3.40 4.58
CA SER A 258 -47.18 2.83 3.26
C SER A 258 -46.06 3.22 2.31
N GLU A 259 -45.55 2.25 1.56
CA GLU A 259 -44.60 2.44 0.44
C GLU A 259 -43.13 2.58 0.84
N ARG A 260 -42.61 1.62 1.63
CA ARG A 260 -41.17 1.30 1.57
C ARG A 260 -41.01 0.13 0.61
N GLU A 261 -40.76 0.46 -0.66
CA GLU A 261 -40.14 -0.47 -1.59
C GLU A 261 -38.78 -0.83 -0.98
N VAL A 262 -38.72 -1.91 -0.19
CA VAL A 262 -37.46 -2.59 0.16
C VAL A 262 -37.01 -3.36 -1.08
N VAL A 263 -36.89 -2.65 -2.20
CA VAL A 263 -35.93 -3.04 -3.20
C VAL A 263 -34.60 -2.60 -2.61
N PRO A 264 -33.62 -3.49 -2.45
CA PRO A 264 -32.25 -3.05 -2.26
C PRO A 264 -31.93 -2.25 -3.53
N THR A 265 -32.08 -0.92 -3.47
CA THR A 265 -31.65 -0.05 -4.55
C THR A 265 -30.14 -0.09 -4.52
N TYR A 266 -29.59 -1.12 -5.14
CA TYR A 266 -28.43 -0.94 -5.99
C TYR A 266 -28.75 0.29 -6.84
N ARG A 267 -28.12 1.42 -6.49
CA ARG A 267 -28.21 2.61 -7.31
C ARG A 267 -27.44 2.27 -8.59
N GLU A 268 -28.16 2.06 -9.68
CA GLU A 268 -27.55 2.38 -10.96
C GLU A 268 -27.17 3.88 -10.93
N PRO A 269 -25.99 4.25 -11.44
CA PRO A 269 -25.42 5.57 -11.21
C PRO A 269 -26.31 6.64 -11.84
N GLY A 270 -26.90 7.48 -10.98
CA GLY A 270 -27.68 8.64 -11.37
C GLY A 270 -27.50 9.76 -10.36
N LEU A 271 -26.73 10.77 -10.77
CA LEU A 271 -26.50 12.06 -10.10
C LEU A 271 -27.78 12.64 -9.48
N THR A 272 -27.71 13.18 -8.27
CA THR A 272 -28.43 14.43 -7.88
C THR A 272 -27.97 14.97 -6.53
N GLU A 273 -28.03 16.31 -6.44
CA GLU A 273 -27.38 17.23 -5.50
C GLU A 273 -27.78 17.10 -4.02
N HIS A 274 -26.87 17.58 -3.17
CA HIS A 274 -26.81 17.48 -1.70
C HIS A 274 -27.58 18.63 -1.02
N GLU A 275 -28.46 18.33 -0.07
CA GLU A 275 -28.83 19.29 0.99
C GLU A 275 -28.32 18.76 2.33
N TRP A 276 -27.50 19.57 3.00
CA TRP A 276 -26.79 19.24 4.23
C TRP A 276 -27.73 19.30 5.43
N THR A 277 -27.57 18.36 6.36
CA THR A 277 -28.44 18.25 7.53
C THR A 277 -27.83 18.90 8.78
N ALA A 278 -28.64 19.12 9.82
CA ALA A 278 -28.23 19.76 11.09
C ALA A 278 -27.06 19.05 11.82
N ALA A 279 -26.78 17.79 11.48
CA ALA A 279 -25.61 17.05 11.97
C ALA A 279 -24.30 17.55 11.32
N ASP A 280 -24.34 17.94 10.04
CA ASP A 280 -23.21 18.52 9.33
C ASP A 280 -22.91 19.95 9.84
N GLN A 281 -23.95 20.68 10.25
CA GLN A 281 -23.85 22.00 10.84
C GLN A 281 -23.24 21.97 12.26
N PHE A 282 -23.56 20.96 13.07
CA PHE A 282 -22.95 20.75 14.39
C PHE A 282 -21.45 20.38 14.32
N PHE A 283 -21.03 19.58 13.34
CA PHE A 283 -19.64 19.20 13.11
C PHE A 283 -18.74 20.41 12.75
N TYR A 284 -19.31 21.41 12.06
CA TYR A 284 -18.62 22.63 11.63
C TYR A 284 -18.57 23.73 12.69
N GLU A 285 -19.65 23.95 13.46
CA GLU A 285 -19.77 25.11 14.36
C GLU A 285 -19.27 24.87 15.79
N GLN A 286 -19.36 23.64 16.31
CA GLN A 286 -19.02 23.31 17.71
C GLN A 286 -18.05 22.11 17.84
N GLY A 287 -17.78 21.40 16.74
CA GLY A 287 -16.84 20.28 16.65
C GLY A 287 -15.43 20.67 16.19
N PRO A 288 -14.51 19.72 15.92
CA PRO A 288 -13.08 19.96 15.63
C PRO A 288 -12.78 20.70 14.30
N GLY A 289 -13.81 21.06 13.53
CA GLY A 289 -13.72 21.76 12.25
C GLY A 289 -12.87 23.05 12.21
N PRO A 290 -12.89 23.96 13.21
CA PRO A 290 -12.12 25.21 13.12
C PRO A 290 -10.61 24.99 13.25
N HIS A 291 -10.14 23.87 13.82
CA HIS A 291 -8.72 23.53 13.90
C HIS A 291 -8.21 22.88 12.62
N GLN A 292 -9.02 22.04 11.99
CA GLN A 292 -8.73 21.50 10.66
C GLN A 292 -8.64 22.64 9.64
N ALA A 293 -9.55 23.62 9.69
CA ALA A 293 -9.50 24.82 8.84
C ALA A 293 -8.26 25.71 9.08
N CYS A 294 -7.74 25.81 10.32
CA CYS A 294 -6.48 26.49 10.62
C CYS A 294 -5.28 25.77 9.98
N LEU A 295 -5.25 24.43 10.08
CA LEU A 295 -4.21 23.58 9.50
C LEU A 295 -4.24 23.55 7.97
N ASP A 296 -5.44 23.62 7.38
CA ASP A 296 -5.65 23.57 5.94
C ASP A 296 -5.30 24.91 5.28
N ASN A 297 -5.55 26.05 5.95
CA ASN A 297 -5.19 27.38 5.45
C ASN A 297 -3.76 27.83 5.80
N ALA A 298 -3.11 27.18 6.77
CA ALA A 298 -1.72 27.46 7.10
C ALA A 298 -0.79 26.93 6.00
N SER A 299 -0.39 27.79 5.06
CA SER A 299 0.43 27.39 3.91
C SER A 299 1.89 27.05 4.26
N THR A 300 2.32 27.33 5.49
CA THR A 300 3.69 27.05 5.95
C THR A 300 3.69 26.20 7.20
N TYR A 301 4.72 25.36 7.31
CA TYR A 301 4.90 24.45 8.44
C TYR A 301 4.88 25.16 9.81
N GLY A 302 5.47 26.36 9.91
CA GLY A 302 5.46 27.16 11.15
C GLY A 302 4.06 27.67 11.56
N ALA A 303 3.21 28.02 10.61
CA ALA A 303 1.82 28.41 10.87
C ALA A 303 0.96 27.19 11.30
N LYS A 304 1.21 26.02 10.71
CA LYS A 304 0.59 24.74 11.12
C LYS A 304 0.96 24.38 12.56
N GLN A 305 2.21 24.62 12.98
CA GLN A 305 2.67 24.39 14.36
C GLN A 305 2.09 25.39 15.37
N ALA A 306 1.86 26.66 14.98
CA ALA A 306 1.19 27.64 15.82
C ALA A 306 -0.29 27.27 16.07
N CYS A 307 -1.01 26.76 15.06
CA CYS A 307 -2.38 26.23 15.20
C CYS A 307 -2.46 25.07 16.22
N LEU A 308 -1.44 24.19 16.23
CA LEU A 308 -1.36 23.06 17.14
C LEU A 308 -0.90 23.47 18.55
N GLY A 309 -0.02 24.45 18.69
CA GLY A 309 0.50 24.91 19.99
C GLY A 309 -0.57 25.48 20.93
N THR A 310 -1.62 26.09 20.38
CA THR A 310 -2.81 26.54 21.14
C THR A 310 -3.68 25.38 21.63
N TRP A 311 -3.67 24.23 20.96
CA TRP A 311 -4.48 23.05 21.33
C TRP A 311 -3.85 22.29 22.50
N TRP A 312 -2.53 22.29 22.61
CA TRP A 312 -1.81 21.55 23.65
C TRP A 312 -1.59 22.36 24.94
N GLY A 313 -1.86 23.67 24.93
CA GLY A 313 -1.69 24.54 26.09
C GLY A 313 -0.25 24.52 26.59
N SER A 314 0.60 25.41 26.07
CA SER A 314 1.96 25.57 26.58
C SER A 314 2.00 25.74 28.10
N LYS A 315 2.72 24.83 28.75
CA LYS A 315 3.94 25.20 29.49
C LYS A 315 5.03 24.19 29.22
#